data_AF-A0A498HEJ4-F1
#
_entry.id   AF-A0A498HEJ4-F1
#
_cell.length_a   1.000
_cell.length_b   1.000
_cell.length_c   1.000
_cell.angle_alpha   90.00
_cell.angle_beta   90.00
_cell.angle_gamma   90.00
#
_symmetry.space_group_name_H-M   'P 1'
#
loop_
_entity.id
_entity.type
_entity.pdbx_description
1 polymer ?
#
loop_
_entity_poly.entity_id
_entity_poly.type
_entity_poly.pdbx_seq_one_letter_code
_entity_poly.pdbx_strand_id
1 'polypeptide(L)'
;MFLSIIQCLLPTHQPYVSEHIEHIKDLITQIINNEYAYLVGGDVVFDVDEFPNYGQLSGQKLEHNQAGERVAVDSRKRNPADFALWKSAKPGEPSWESPWGPGRPGWHIECSAMSAHYMTFKFDIHGDGIDLIFPHHENEVAQRLHQ
;
A
#
# COMPACT_ATOMS: atom_id res chain seq x y z
N MET A 1 8.54 -11.20 22.95
CA MET A 1 9.13 -11.24 24.30
C MET A 1 8.90 -9.96 25.12
N PHE A 2 8.74 -8.77 24.52
CA PHE A 2 8.42 -7.53 25.27
C PHE A 2 6.91 -7.33 25.54
N LEU A 3 6.04 -7.54 24.54
CA LEU A 3 4.59 -7.34 24.67
C LEU A 3 3.94 -8.20 25.75
N SER A 4 4.48 -9.39 26.02
CA SER A 4 4.01 -10.27 27.09
C SER A 4 4.28 -9.71 28.49
N ILE A 5 5.31 -8.88 28.66
CA ILE A 5 5.66 -8.26 29.95
C ILE A 5 4.59 -7.25 30.37
N ILE A 6 4.02 -6.54 29.39
CA ILE A 6 2.93 -5.57 29.60
C ILE A 6 1.53 -6.21 29.51
N GLN A 7 1.44 -7.54 29.56
CA GLN A 7 0.18 -8.31 29.51
C GLN A 7 -0.67 -8.05 28.26
N CYS A 8 -0.03 -7.68 27.15
CA CYS A 8 -0.71 -7.60 25.86
C CYS A 8 -1.02 -9.02 25.36
N LEU A 9 -2.27 -9.26 24.96
CA LEU A 9 -2.68 -10.53 24.37
C LEU A 9 -2.01 -10.73 23.01
N LEU A 10 -1.77 -12.00 22.66
CA LEU A 10 -1.30 -12.33 21.32
C LEU A 10 -2.42 -12.12 20.31
N PRO A 11 -2.11 -11.60 19.10
CA PRO A 11 -3.09 -11.53 18.03
C PRO A 11 -3.47 -12.94 17.57
N THR A 12 -4.70 -13.12 17.10
CA THR A 12 -5.15 -14.40 16.50
C THR A 12 -4.31 -14.76 15.27
N HIS A 13 -3.89 -13.76 14.50
CA HIS A 13 -3.00 -13.91 13.36
C HIS A 13 -1.86 -12.89 13.45
N GLN A 14 -0.63 -13.33 13.16
CA GLN A 14 0.56 -12.48 13.05
C GLN A 14 1.26 -12.76 11.71
N PRO A 15 0.69 -12.27 10.59
CA PRO A 15 1.16 -12.65 9.26
C PRO A 15 2.49 -11.98 8.90
N TYR A 16 3.29 -12.67 8.09
CA TYR A 16 4.48 -12.12 7.47
C TYR A 16 4.20 -11.74 6.01
N VAL A 17 4.67 -10.56 5.59
CA VAL A 17 4.54 -10.07 4.20
C VAL A 17 5.10 -11.08 3.19
N SER A 18 6.25 -11.70 3.52
CA SER A 18 6.90 -12.69 2.66
C SER A 18 6.05 -13.94 2.38
N GLU A 19 5.05 -14.21 3.21
CA GLU A 19 4.12 -15.35 3.04
C GLU A 19 2.86 -14.95 2.24
N HIS A 20 2.68 -13.66 1.92
CA HIS A 20 1.46 -13.11 1.30
C HIS A 20 1.74 -12.43 -0.05
N ILE A 21 2.89 -12.70 -0.65
CA ILE A 21 3.32 -12.08 -1.91
C ILE A 21 2.34 -12.35 -3.06
N GLU A 22 1.75 -13.54 -3.13
CA GLU A 22 0.74 -13.83 -4.17
C GLU A 22 -0.54 -13.02 -3.96
N HIS A 23 -1.06 -12.91 -2.72
CA HIS A 23 -2.21 -12.05 -2.42
C HIS A 23 -1.95 -10.58 -2.77
N ILE A 24 -0.72 -10.10 -2.53
CA ILE A 24 -0.30 -8.75 -2.91
C ILE A 24 -0.33 -8.59 -4.43
N LYS A 25 0.27 -9.52 -5.19
CA LYS A 25 0.24 -9.47 -6.66
C LYS A 25 -1.18 -9.53 -7.21
N ASP A 26 -2.04 -10.35 -6.62
CA ASP A 26 -3.45 -10.46 -7.03
C ASP A 26 -4.21 -9.15 -6.81
N LEU A 27 -3.98 -8.49 -5.67
CA LEU A 27 -4.60 -7.19 -5.39
C LEU A 27 -4.07 -6.12 -6.36
N ILE A 28 -2.76 -6.05 -6.59
CA ILE A 28 -2.18 -5.10 -7.54
C ILE A 28 -2.72 -5.35 -8.95
N THR A 29 -2.84 -6.61 -9.37
CA THR A 29 -3.42 -6.98 -10.67
C THR A 29 -4.86 -6.48 -10.79
N GLN A 30 -5.66 -6.62 -9.73
CA GLN A 30 -7.02 -6.09 -9.71
C GLN A 30 -7.06 -4.56 -9.75
N ILE A 31 -6.18 -3.87 -9.03
CA ILE A 31 -6.09 -2.40 -9.09
C ILE A 31 -5.74 -1.93 -10.50
N ILE A 32 -4.77 -2.58 -11.16
CA ILE A 32 -4.40 -2.31 -12.57
C ILE A 32 -5.61 -2.55 -13.49
N ASN A 33 -6.31 -3.67 -13.34
CA ASN A 33 -7.46 -4.02 -14.18
C ASN A 33 -8.64 -3.05 -14.02
N ASN A 34 -8.72 -2.32 -12.90
CA ASN A 34 -9.70 -1.28 -12.66
C ASN A 34 -9.18 0.14 -13.01
N GLU A 35 -8.05 0.22 -13.72
CA GLU A 35 -7.46 1.48 -14.23
C GLU A 35 -6.96 2.46 -13.15
N TYR A 36 -6.84 2.02 -11.89
CA TYR A 36 -6.31 2.82 -10.77
C TYR A 36 -4.78 2.76 -10.61
N ALA A 37 -4.07 2.09 -11.52
CA ALA A 37 -2.62 1.96 -11.46
C ALA A 37 -1.99 1.89 -12.84
N TYR A 38 -0.72 2.31 -12.92
CA TYR A 38 0.06 2.27 -14.15
C TYR A 38 1.49 1.79 -13.89
N LEU A 39 2.15 1.28 -14.94
CA LEU A 39 3.54 0.87 -14.90
C LEU A 39 4.46 2.04 -15.23
N VAL A 40 5.58 2.16 -14.51
CA VAL A 40 6.62 3.13 -14.81
C VAL A 40 8.00 2.62 -14.42
N GLY A 41 8.86 2.42 -15.42
CA GLY A 41 10.25 2.01 -15.19
C GLY A 41 10.41 0.72 -14.37
N GLY A 42 9.49 -0.24 -14.53
CA GLY A 42 9.46 -1.51 -13.78
C GLY A 42 8.73 -1.45 -12.44
N ASP A 43 8.33 -0.26 -11.99
CA ASP A 43 7.47 -0.07 -10.83
C ASP A 43 5.99 -0.15 -11.25
N VAL A 44 5.12 -0.55 -10.32
CA VAL A 44 3.67 -0.36 -10.43
C VAL A 44 3.28 0.72 -9.43
N VAL A 45 2.56 1.73 -9.91
CA VAL A 45 2.23 2.94 -9.16
C VAL A 45 0.72 3.14 -9.19
N PHE A 46 0.14 3.47 -8.03
CA PHE A 46 -1.26 3.85 -7.90
C PHE A 46 -1.45 5.29 -8.38
N ASP A 47 -2.46 5.49 -9.22
CA ASP A 47 -2.84 6.79 -9.79
C ASP A 47 -3.86 7.46 -8.87
N VAL A 48 -3.43 8.44 -8.07
CA VAL A 48 -4.33 9.05 -7.06
C VAL A 48 -5.41 9.92 -7.71
N ASP A 49 -5.20 10.41 -8.93
CA ASP A 49 -6.17 11.24 -9.64
C ASP A 49 -7.37 10.41 -10.13
N GLU A 50 -7.16 9.12 -10.38
CA GLU A 50 -8.23 8.19 -10.73
C GLU A 50 -9.10 7.79 -9.52
N PHE A 51 -8.72 8.14 -8.29
CA PHE A 51 -9.50 7.85 -7.07
C PHE A 51 -10.15 9.12 -6.49
N PRO A 52 -11.42 9.43 -6.81
CA PRO A 52 -12.02 10.74 -6.51
C PRO A 52 -12.11 11.10 -5.01
N ASN A 53 -12.08 10.10 -4.12
CA ASN A 53 -12.22 10.28 -2.68
C ASN A 53 -10.87 10.30 -1.95
N TYR A 54 -9.75 10.40 -2.67
CA TYR A 54 -8.43 10.40 -2.05
C TYR A 54 -8.25 11.60 -1.10
N GLY A 55 -7.83 11.34 0.14
CA GLY A 55 -7.68 12.38 1.17
C GLY A 55 -8.87 12.50 2.12
N GLN A 56 -9.96 11.74 1.88
CA GLN A 56 -11.17 11.81 2.70
C GLN A 56 -10.93 11.37 4.15
N LEU A 57 -10.06 10.39 4.39
CA LEU A 57 -9.80 9.88 5.74
C LEU A 57 -9.02 10.90 6.57
N SER A 58 -7.94 11.42 6.00
CA SER A 58 -7.02 12.35 6.65
C SER A 58 -7.52 13.80 6.65
N GLY A 59 -8.48 14.13 5.79
CA GLY A 59 -8.91 15.51 5.54
C GLY A 59 -7.86 16.35 4.81
N GLN A 60 -6.78 15.74 4.33
CA GLN A 60 -5.75 16.44 3.55
C GLN A 60 -6.23 16.60 2.10
N LYS A 61 -6.10 17.83 1.58
CA LYS A 61 -6.30 18.08 0.15
C LYS A 61 -5.02 17.70 -0.60
N LEU A 62 -5.17 17.06 -1.77
CA LEU A 62 -4.07 16.76 -2.70
C LEU A 62 -3.19 17.99 -2.96
N GLU A 63 -3.79 19.17 -3.10
CA GLU A 63 -3.11 20.46 -3.32
C GLU A 63 -2.19 20.90 -2.16
N HIS A 64 -2.46 20.45 -0.94
CA HIS A 64 -1.65 20.75 0.25
C HIS A 64 -0.64 19.65 0.55
N ASN A 65 -0.71 18.53 -0.16
CA ASN A 65 0.19 17.41 -0.01
C ASN A 65 1.48 17.74 -0.74
N GLN A 66 2.39 18.41 -0.05
CA GLN A 66 3.71 18.72 -0.58
C GLN A 66 4.51 17.42 -0.70
N ALA A 67 4.36 16.75 -1.83
CA ALA A 67 5.29 15.72 -2.27
C ALA A 67 6.70 16.34 -2.31
N GLY A 68 7.51 16.05 -1.30
CA GLY A 68 8.86 16.61 -1.20
C GLY A 68 9.38 16.83 0.22
N GLU A 69 8.55 16.85 1.27
CA GLU A 69 9.06 17.12 2.62
C GLU A 69 9.89 15.95 3.21
N ARG A 70 9.71 14.71 2.74
CA ARG A 70 10.41 13.52 3.28
C ARG A 70 11.05 12.58 2.24
N VAL A 71 10.63 12.63 0.98
CA VAL A 71 11.13 11.74 -0.09
C VAL A 71 11.31 12.56 -1.37
N ALA A 72 12.42 12.32 -2.08
CA ALA A 72 12.69 12.98 -3.36
C ALA A 72 11.55 12.72 -4.37
N VAL A 73 11.14 13.77 -5.07
CA VAL A 73 10.11 13.67 -6.12
C VAL A 73 10.64 12.78 -7.25
N ASP A 74 9.93 11.69 -7.52
CA ASP A 74 10.20 10.84 -8.68
C ASP A 74 9.50 11.45 -9.90
N SER A 75 10.29 12.10 -10.76
CA SER A 75 9.79 12.80 -11.96
C SER A 75 9.15 11.88 -12.99
N ARG A 76 9.23 10.56 -12.82
CA ARG A 76 8.58 9.58 -13.69
C ARG A 76 7.10 9.41 -13.36
N LYS A 77 6.65 9.82 -12.16
CA LYS A 77 5.25 9.73 -11.74
C LYS A 77 4.39 10.80 -12.44
N ARG A 78 3.11 10.48 -12.68
CA ARG A 78 2.16 11.42 -13.29
C ARG A 78 1.76 12.49 -12.29
N ASN A 79 1.51 12.07 -11.06
CA ASN A 79 1.20 12.93 -9.93
C ASN A 79 2.24 12.70 -8.81
N PRO A 80 2.78 13.76 -8.18
CA PRO A 80 3.71 13.62 -7.06
C PRO A 80 3.15 12.85 -5.85
N ALA A 81 1.83 12.80 -5.68
CA ALA A 81 1.14 12.05 -4.63
C ALA A 81 0.94 10.57 -4.95
N ASP A 82 1.20 10.14 -6.20
CA ASP A 82 1.16 8.73 -6.59
C ASP A 82 2.12 7.89 -5.75
N PHE A 83 1.70 6.70 -5.36
CA PHE A 83 2.48 5.83 -4.47
C PHE A 83 2.71 4.45 -5.08
N ALA A 84 3.83 3.82 -4.70
CA ALA A 84 4.21 2.52 -5.24
C ALA A 84 3.33 1.40 -4.67
N LEU A 85 2.81 0.58 -5.56
CA LEU A 85 2.19 -0.71 -5.26
C LEU A 85 3.23 -1.84 -5.36
N TRP A 86 4.09 -1.77 -6.38
CA TRP A 86 5.23 -2.68 -6.59
C TRP A 86 6.46 -1.88 -6.95
N LYS A 87 7.60 -2.21 -6.36
CA LYS A 87 8.89 -1.56 -6.64
C LYS A 87 9.80 -2.56 -7.31
N SER A 88 10.31 -2.20 -8.49
CA SER A 88 11.36 -2.93 -9.19
C SER A 88 12.58 -3.13 -8.28
N ALA A 89 13.16 -4.32 -8.34
CA ALA A 89 14.32 -4.66 -7.52
C ALA A 89 15.57 -3.95 -8.02
N LYS A 90 16.33 -3.36 -7.10
CA LYS A 90 17.72 -2.94 -7.38
C LYS A 90 18.66 -4.13 -7.22
N PRO A 91 19.83 -4.13 -7.88
CA PRO A 91 20.82 -5.19 -7.72
C PRO A 91 21.16 -5.44 -6.23
N GLY A 92 20.98 -6.68 -5.79
CA GLY A 92 21.25 -7.09 -4.40
C GLY A 92 20.11 -6.88 -3.41
N GLU A 93 18.98 -6.29 -3.80
CA GLU A 93 17.79 -6.25 -2.95
C GLU A 93 17.03 -7.59 -2.97
N PRO A 94 16.42 -8.01 -1.84
CA PRO A 94 15.45 -9.10 -1.83
C PRO A 94 14.31 -8.80 -2.80
N SER A 95 13.92 -9.80 -3.58
CA SER A 95 12.88 -9.64 -4.58
C SER A 95 12.12 -10.94 -4.84
N TRP A 96 10.95 -10.78 -5.42
CA TRP A 96 10.07 -11.85 -5.88
C TRP A 96 9.76 -11.64 -7.36
N GLU A 97 9.63 -12.74 -8.10
CA GLU A 97 9.18 -12.71 -9.49
C GLU A 97 7.74 -12.21 -9.57
N SER A 98 7.42 -11.40 -10.57
CA SER A 98 6.06 -10.90 -10.80
C SER A 98 5.80 -10.65 -12.30
N PRO A 99 4.54 -10.48 -12.73
CA PRO A 99 4.23 -10.10 -14.11
C PRO A 99 4.87 -8.78 -14.57
N TRP A 100 5.29 -7.93 -13.62
CA TRP A 100 5.92 -6.64 -13.88
C TRP A 100 7.45 -6.68 -13.73
N GLY A 101 8.02 -7.88 -13.59
CA GLY A 101 9.44 -8.13 -13.34
C GLY A 101 9.78 -8.34 -11.86
N PRO A 102 11.04 -8.69 -11.55
CA PRO A 102 11.47 -8.93 -10.18
C PRO A 102 11.39 -7.64 -9.36
N GLY A 103 10.78 -7.73 -8.18
CA GLY A 103 10.56 -6.58 -7.32
C GLY A 103 10.05 -6.95 -5.95
N ARG A 104 9.46 -5.98 -5.26
CA ARG A 104 8.94 -6.13 -3.91
C ARG A 104 7.70 -5.25 -3.70
N PRO A 105 6.85 -5.60 -2.72
CA PRO A 105 5.69 -4.78 -2.37
C PRO A 105 6.05 -3.33 -2.01
N GLY A 106 5.13 -2.43 -2.31
CA GLY A 106 5.07 -1.12 -1.67
C GLY A 106 4.56 -1.24 -0.23
N TRP A 107 4.89 -0.26 0.62
CA TRP A 107 4.59 -0.34 2.06
C TRP A 107 3.08 -0.50 2.36
N HIS A 108 2.23 0.24 1.67
CA HIS A 108 0.79 0.30 1.97
C HIS A 108 0.02 -0.95 1.49
N ILE A 109 0.43 -1.54 0.35
CA ILE A 109 -0.28 -2.68 -0.25
C ILE A 109 -0.18 -3.95 0.59
N GLU A 110 0.85 -4.04 1.44
CA GLU A 110 1.07 -5.14 2.37
C GLU A 110 -0.12 -5.29 3.33
N CYS A 111 -0.50 -4.20 4.02
CA CYS A 111 -1.61 -4.17 4.97
C CYS A 111 -2.96 -4.39 4.27
N SER A 112 -3.18 -3.76 3.12
CA SER A 112 -4.39 -3.95 2.31
C SER A 112 -4.61 -5.42 1.91
N ALA A 113 -3.57 -6.08 1.40
CA ALA A 113 -3.69 -7.47 0.94
C ALA A 113 -3.83 -8.46 2.11
N MET A 114 -3.05 -8.29 3.17
CA MET A 114 -3.11 -9.19 4.33
C MET A 114 -4.42 -9.03 5.11
N SER A 115 -4.88 -7.79 5.35
CA SER A 115 -6.16 -7.56 6.03
C SER A 115 -7.33 -8.12 5.22
N ALA A 116 -7.33 -7.93 3.90
CA ALA A 116 -8.35 -8.52 3.03
C ALA A 116 -8.35 -10.05 3.04
N HIS A 117 -7.18 -10.70 3.12
CA HIS A 117 -7.08 -12.16 3.21
C HIS A 117 -7.74 -12.73 4.49
N TYR A 118 -7.47 -12.11 5.64
CA TYR A 118 -7.97 -12.61 6.93
C TYR A 118 -9.38 -12.11 7.30
N MET A 119 -9.74 -10.89 6.88
CA MET A 119 -10.93 -10.18 7.35
C MET A 119 -11.83 -9.66 6.23
N THR A 120 -11.51 -9.97 4.96
CA THR A 120 -12.15 -9.41 3.75
C THR A 120 -11.90 -7.90 3.59
N PHE A 121 -12.37 -7.29 2.49
CA PHE A 121 -12.27 -5.84 2.28
C PHE A 121 -13.16 -5.00 3.21
N LYS A 122 -14.06 -5.64 3.99
CA LYS A 122 -14.98 -4.96 4.90
C LYS A 122 -14.97 -5.63 6.26
N PHE A 123 -14.42 -4.92 7.25
CA PHE A 123 -14.37 -5.33 8.64
C PHE A 123 -14.57 -4.12 9.57
N ASP A 124 -14.74 -4.39 10.87
CA ASP A 124 -15.29 -3.41 11.80
C ASP A 124 -14.30 -2.31 12.24
N ILE A 125 -13.05 -2.69 12.55
CA ILE A 125 -12.06 -1.78 13.15
C ILE A 125 -10.70 -1.98 12.47
N HIS A 126 -10.18 -0.91 11.87
CA HIS A 126 -8.80 -0.78 11.42
C HIS A 126 -8.10 0.25 12.32
N GLY A 127 -7.01 -0.13 12.99
CA GLY A 127 -6.35 0.73 13.97
C GLY A 127 -4.84 0.70 13.89
N ASP A 128 -4.21 1.85 14.12
CA ASP A 128 -2.77 2.03 14.27
C ASP A 128 -2.47 3.38 14.96
N GLY A 129 -1.21 3.81 15.01
CA GLY A 129 -0.78 5.13 15.46
C GLY A 129 -1.38 6.28 14.64
N ILE A 130 -1.53 7.45 15.27
CA ILE A 130 -2.12 8.65 14.62
C ILE A 130 -1.29 9.13 13.42
N ASP A 131 0.01 8.87 13.43
CA ASP A 131 0.95 9.18 12.36
C ASP A 131 0.68 8.38 11.09
N LEU A 132 -0.07 7.27 11.17
CA LEU A 132 -0.40 6.41 10.04
C LEU A 132 -1.73 6.76 9.38
N ILE A 133 -2.49 7.73 9.91
CA ILE A 133 -3.67 8.28 9.21
C ILE A 133 -3.29 8.71 7.78
N PHE A 134 -2.14 9.39 7.62
CA PHE A 134 -1.61 9.78 6.32
C PHE A 134 -0.08 9.59 6.26
N PRO A 135 0.47 8.99 5.19
CA PRO A 135 -0.24 8.49 4.00
C PRO A 135 -0.77 7.07 4.15
N HIS A 136 -0.45 6.35 5.23
CA HIS A 136 -0.58 4.90 5.26
C HIS A 136 -2.04 4.42 5.12
N HIS A 137 -2.91 4.73 6.07
CA HIS A 137 -4.31 4.30 6.03
C HIS A 137 -5.09 4.95 4.88
N GLU A 138 -4.77 6.19 4.50
CA GLU A 138 -5.37 6.82 3.31
C GLU A 138 -5.10 5.99 2.04
N ASN A 139 -3.86 5.53 1.88
CA ASN A 139 -3.46 4.70 0.75
C ASN A 139 -4.10 3.30 0.82
N GLU A 140 -4.25 2.72 2.00
CA GLU A 140 -4.98 1.46 2.16
C GLU A 140 -6.46 1.59 1.79
N VAL A 141 -7.10 2.71 2.17
CA VAL A 141 -8.48 3.01 1.77
C VAL A 141 -8.61 3.17 0.27
N ALA A 142 -7.61 3.73 -0.41
CA ALA A 142 -7.61 3.87 -1.87
C ALA A 142 -7.38 2.52 -2.59
N GLN A 143 -6.61 1.61 -1.99
CA GLN A 143 -6.28 0.30 -2.56
C GLN A 143 -7.38 -0.74 -2.40
N ARG A 144 -8.31 -0.55 -1.47
CA ARG A 144 -9.43 -1.48 -1.31
C ARG A 144 -10.33 -1.36 -2.54
N LEU A 145 -10.52 -2.47 -3.24
CA LEU A 145 -11.38 -2.49 -4.42
C LEU A 145 -12.83 -2.22 -3.97
N HIS A 146 -13.46 -1.21 -4.56
CA HIS A 146 -14.88 -0.96 -4.35
C HIS A 146 -15.68 -2.04 -5.08
N GLN A 147 -16.08 -3.09 -4.35
CA GLN A 147 -17.23 -3.91 -4.72
C GLN A 147 -18.53 -3.20 -4.31
#